data_AF-A0A1S3NYP1-F1
#
_entry.id   AF-A0A1S3NYP1-F1
#
_cell.length_a   1.000
_cell.length_b   1.000
_cell.length_c   1.000
_cell.angle_alpha   90.00
_cell.angle_beta   90.00
_cell.angle_gamma   90.00
#
_symmetry.space_group_name_H-M   'P 1'
#
loop_
_entity.id
_entity.type
_entity.pdbx_description
1 polymer ?
#
loop_
_entity_poly.entity_id
_entity_poly.type
_entity_poly.pdbx_seq_one_letter_code
_entity_poly.pdbx_strand_id
1 'polypeptide(L)'
;MQGKAGPMTKLYSNFVLGNAQVQSLYPIVYCSDGFCELTGYARAELMQKSCACHFLYGPETSDQLTAKIQGVLDNRGEFKTELVFYKKGGSQFWCLLDIVPIKNEKGEVVLFLVSHKDITDNKKDQDPEQGPETDEETGLEMHKVTRPPGFNTNRRRSRAVLYHLSGHLQKQDKSKIKLN
;
A
#
# COMPACT_ATOMS: atom_id res chain seq x y z
N MET A 1 -41.09 -6.11 22.39
CA MET A 1 -40.73 -5.99 20.96
C MET A 1 -39.22 -5.96 20.87
N GLN A 2 -38.65 -6.88 20.12
CA GLN A 2 -37.21 -7.16 20.06
C GLN A 2 -36.47 -6.01 19.39
N GLY A 3 -35.48 -5.45 20.10
CA GLY A 3 -34.47 -4.60 19.50
C GLY A 3 -33.59 -5.47 18.62
N LYS A 4 -33.63 -5.26 17.30
CA LYS A 4 -32.64 -5.83 16.39
C LYS A 4 -31.30 -5.17 16.69
N ALA A 5 -30.46 -5.85 17.46
CA ALA A 5 -29.03 -5.61 17.41
C ALA A 5 -28.59 -5.86 15.97
N GLY A 6 -28.20 -4.81 15.25
CA GLY A 6 -27.43 -4.95 14.01
C GLY A 6 -26.20 -5.81 14.30
N PRO A 7 -25.67 -6.53 13.32
CA PRO A 7 -24.66 -7.53 13.60
C PRO A 7 -23.40 -6.82 14.11
N MET A 8 -23.09 -6.99 15.40
CA MET A 8 -21.79 -6.67 16.02
C MET A 8 -20.68 -7.60 15.50
N THR A 9 -20.72 -7.96 14.22
CA THR A 9 -19.78 -8.86 13.58
C THR A 9 -18.50 -8.11 13.23
N LYS A 10 -17.40 -8.51 13.88
CA LYS A 10 -15.98 -8.10 13.73
C LYS A 10 -15.44 -7.05 14.71
N LEU A 11 -15.80 -7.12 16.00
CA LEU A 11 -15.01 -6.46 17.06
C LEU A 11 -13.67 -7.18 17.39
N TYR A 12 -13.31 -8.22 16.64
CA TYR A 12 -12.02 -8.89 16.74
C TYR A 12 -10.96 -8.05 16.01
N SER A 13 -10.51 -6.98 16.66
CA SER A 13 -9.40 -6.17 16.17
C SER A 13 -8.12 -7.01 16.20
N ASN A 14 -7.42 -7.15 15.07
CA ASN A 14 -6.11 -7.79 15.04
C ASN A 14 -5.08 -6.78 15.54
N PHE A 15 -4.58 -6.94 16.76
CA PHE A 15 -3.64 -5.99 17.33
C PHE A 15 -2.65 -6.64 18.29
N VAL A 16 -1.56 -5.91 18.54
CA VAL A 16 -0.59 -6.19 19.59
C VAL A 16 -0.38 -4.95 20.45
N LEU A 17 0.02 -5.16 21.70
CA LEU A 17 0.55 -4.12 22.57
C LEU A 17 2.06 -4.31 22.69
N GLY A 18 2.82 -3.28 22.33
CA GLY A 18 4.28 -3.23 22.51
C GLY A 18 4.67 -2.39 23.72
N ASN A 19 5.65 -2.84 24.49
CA ASN A 19 6.20 -2.06 25.60
C ASN A 19 7.08 -0.92 25.07
N ALA A 20 6.64 0.33 25.26
CA ALA A 20 7.36 1.51 24.78
C ALA A 20 8.53 1.93 25.69
N GLN A 21 8.69 1.28 26.85
CA GLN A 21 9.73 1.58 27.83
C GLN A 21 11.03 0.80 27.58
N VAL A 22 10.96 -0.31 26.83
CA VAL A 22 12.14 -1.08 26.43
C VAL A 22 12.59 -0.59 25.05
N GLN A 23 13.42 0.44 25.05
CA GLN A 23 13.86 1.15 23.85
C GLN A 23 14.60 0.21 22.88
N SER A 24 14.48 0.47 21.58
CA SER A 24 15.01 -0.35 20.46
C SER A 24 14.41 -1.75 20.30
N LEU A 25 13.88 -2.38 21.36
CA LEU A 25 13.29 -3.73 21.29
C LEU A 25 11.77 -3.70 21.09
N TYR A 26 11.07 -2.81 21.79
CA TYR A 26 9.61 -2.67 21.74
C TYR A 26 8.87 -4.03 21.83
N PRO A 27 9.13 -4.85 22.86
CA PRO A 27 8.65 -6.22 22.92
C PRO A 27 7.12 -6.27 23.02
N ILE A 28 6.52 -7.26 22.36
CA ILE A 28 5.10 -7.54 22.47
C ILE A 28 4.80 -8.04 23.89
N VAL A 29 3.92 -7.34 24.59
CA VAL A 29 3.42 -7.71 25.92
C VAL A 29 1.99 -8.24 25.87
N TYR A 30 1.31 -8.11 24.73
CA TYR A 30 0.01 -8.72 24.48
C TYR A 30 -0.24 -8.85 22.97
N CYS A 31 -0.93 -9.90 22.56
CA CYS A 31 -1.45 -10.05 21.20
C CYS A 31 -2.88 -10.60 21.23
N SER A 32 -3.75 -10.03 20.39
CA SER A 32 -5.13 -10.52 20.26
C SER A 32 -5.19 -11.87 19.55
N ASP A 33 -6.26 -12.63 19.79
CA ASP A 33 -6.50 -13.91 19.09
C ASP A 33 -6.60 -13.68 17.57
N GLY A 34 -7.30 -12.63 17.14
CA GLY A 34 -7.39 -12.26 15.72
C GLY A 34 -6.03 -11.98 15.08
N PHE A 35 -5.05 -11.42 15.81
CA PHE A 35 -3.70 -11.26 15.28
C PHE A 35 -2.95 -12.60 15.15
N CYS A 36 -3.15 -13.53 16.08
CA CYS A 36 -2.62 -14.89 15.96
C CYS A 36 -3.19 -15.60 14.72
N GLU A 37 -4.51 -15.53 14.54
CA GLU A 37 -5.22 -16.12 13.40
C GLU A 37 -4.80 -15.47 12.07
N LEU A 38 -4.73 -14.14 12.02
CA LEU A 38 -4.35 -13.38 10.83
C LEU A 38 -2.95 -13.77 10.35
N THR A 39 -1.99 -13.87 11.27
CA THR A 39 -0.57 -14.06 10.93
C THR A 39 -0.16 -15.53 10.88
N GLY A 40 -0.92 -16.42 11.50
CA GLY A 40 -0.61 -17.84 11.63
C GLY A 40 0.49 -18.15 12.65
N TYR A 41 0.90 -17.18 13.47
CA TYR A 41 1.86 -17.41 14.55
C TYR A 41 1.16 -17.81 15.85
N ALA A 42 1.77 -18.72 16.60
CA ALA A 42 1.29 -19.03 17.93
C ALA A 42 1.58 -17.86 18.87
N ARG A 43 0.67 -17.60 19.82
CA ARG A 43 0.85 -16.56 20.85
C ARG A 43 2.20 -16.64 21.55
N ALA A 44 2.65 -17.83 21.92
CA ALA A 44 3.94 -18.03 22.59
C ALA A 44 5.13 -17.52 21.74
N GLU A 45 5.07 -17.65 20.42
CA GLU A 45 6.10 -17.11 19.51
C GLU A 45 6.01 -15.59 19.42
N LEU A 46 4.79 -15.05 19.30
CA LEU A 46 4.54 -13.61 19.17
C LEU A 46 5.00 -12.83 20.40
N MET A 47 4.81 -13.39 21.60
CA MET A 47 5.26 -12.77 22.86
C MET A 47 6.79 -12.63 22.96
N GLN A 48 7.56 -13.25 22.07
CA GLN A 48 9.02 -13.12 21.97
C GLN A 48 9.47 -12.19 20.83
N LYS A 49 8.53 -11.47 20.20
CA LYS A 49 8.80 -10.57 19.07
C LYS A 49 8.60 -9.11 19.44
N SER A 50 9.13 -8.24 18.58
CA SER A 50 8.91 -6.80 18.63
C SER A 50 7.58 -6.41 17.99
N CYS A 51 6.91 -5.38 18.51
CA CYS A 51 5.67 -4.84 17.95
C CYS A 51 5.88 -4.09 16.62
N ALA A 52 7.13 -3.84 16.21
CA ALA A 52 7.47 -3.39 14.85
C ALA A 52 7.17 -4.46 13.78
N CYS A 53 6.92 -5.70 14.19
CA CYS A 53 6.45 -6.79 13.35
C CYS A 53 7.39 -7.19 12.19
N HIS A 54 8.71 -7.04 12.37
CA HIS A 54 9.74 -7.45 11.40
C HIS A 54 9.61 -8.89 10.89
N PHE A 55 9.05 -9.79 11.71
CA PHE A 55 8.81 -11.19 11.35
C PHE A 55 7.70 -11.38 10.29
N LEU A 56 6.95 -10.32 9.96
CA LEU A 56 5.96 -10.30 8.88
C LEU A 56 6.51 -9.68 7.58
N TYR A 57 7.77 -9.24 7.57
CA TYR A 57 8.34 -8.62 6.37
C TYR A 57 8.75 -9.70 5.36
N GLY A 58 8.69 -9.35 4.08
CA GLY A 58 9.15 -10.21 3.00
C GLY A 58 9.50 -9.41 1.74
N PRO A 59 9.65 -10.07 0.58
CA PRO A 59 10.24 -9.48 -0.61
C PRO A 59 9.55 -8.21 -1.13
N GLU A 60 8.22 -8.12 -1.02
CA GLU A 60 7.45 -6.94 -1.47
C GLU A 60 7.23 -5.90 -0.37
N THR A 61 7.71 -6.13 0.85
CA THR A 61 7.59 -5.16 1.94
C THR A 61 8.54 -3.98 1.67
N SER A 62 8.00 -2.75 1.62
CA SER A 62 8.78 -1.56 1.31
C SER A 62 9.78 -1.18 2.42
N ASP A 63 11.07 -1.19 2.11
CA ASP A 63 12.15 -0.76 3.02
C ASP A 63 11.97 0.68 3.54
N GLN A 64 11.41 1.57 2.72
CA GLN A 64 11.14 2.94 3.15
C GLN A 64 10.06 3.00 4.22
N LEU A 65 9.04 2.13 4.14
CA LEU A 65 7.98 2.07 5.14
C LEU A 65 8.45 1.39 6.42
N THR A 66 9.26 0.33 6.33
CA THR A 66 9.81 -0.34 7.51
C THR A 66 10.75 0.58 8.29
N ALA A 67 11.60 1.35 7.60
CA ALA A 67 12.43 2.38 8.23
C ALA A 67 11.58 3.48 8.91
N LYS A 68 10.47 3.89 8.28
CA LYS A 68 9.52 4.85 8.88
C LYS A 68 8.83 4.29 10.12
N ILE A 69 8.40 3.02 10.10
CA ILE A 69 7.79 2.34 11.25
C ILE A 69 8.76 2.37 12.43
N GLN A 70 10.03 2.00 12.21
CA GLN A 70 11.04 2.04 13.26
C GLN A 70 11.22 3.46 13.79
N GLY A 71 11.39 4.45 12.90
CA GLY A 71 11.53 5.85 13.30
C GLY A 71 10.32 6.39 14.07
N VAL A 72 9.10 5.94 13.78
CA VAL A 72 7.89 6.35 14.52
C VAL A 72 7.93 5.78 15.94
N LEU A 73 8.31 4.52 16.12
CA LEU A 73 8.44 3.90 17.44
C LEU A 73 9.52 4.59 18.27
N ASP A 74 10.66 4.91 17.65
CA ASP A 74 11.77 5.62 18.29
C ASP A 74 11.36 7.03 18.73
N ASN A 75 10.61 7.74 17.88
CA ASN A 75 10.10 9.09 18.15
C ASN A 75 8.79 9.10 18.97
N ARG A 76 8.27 7.94 19.35
CA ARG A 76 7.02 7.78 20.13
C ARG A 76 5.80 8.43 19.45
N GLY A 77 5.80 8.42 18.12
CA GLY A 77 4.76 9.04 17.29
C GLY A 77 3.58 8.11 16.98
N GLU A 78 2.59 8.68 16.30
CA GLU A 78 1.52 7.93 15.63
C GLU A 78 1.86 7.72 14.15
N PHE A 79 1.39 6.62 13.57
CA PHE A 79 1.62 6.33 12.16
C PHE A 79 0.59 5.40 11.57
N LYS A 80 0.13 5.72 10.36
CA LYS A 80 -0.83 4.92 9.61
C LYS A 80 -0.37 4.74 8.17
N THR A 81 -0.32 3.51 7.70
CA THR A 81 0.13 3.21 6.33
C THR A 81 -0.42 1.89 5.81
N GLU A 82 -0.35 1.69 4.49
CA GLU A 82 -0.64 0.42 3.84
C GLU A 82 0.67 -0.21 3.37
N LEU A 83 0.89 -1.49 3.64
CA LEU A 83 2.06 -2.23 3.21
C LEU A 83 1.79 -3.73 3.05
N VAL A 84 2.66 -4.41 2.32
CA VAL A 84 2.61 -5.86 2.14
C VAL A 84 3.31 -6.55 3.30
N PHE A 85 2.61 -7.51 3.91
CA PHE A 85 3.13 -8.41 4.94
C PHE A 85 2.96 -9.87 4.53
N TYR A 86 3.71 -10.74 5.19
CA TYR A 86 3.76 -12.17 4.96
C TYR A 86 3.36 -12.90 6.24
N LYS A 87 2.44 -13.85 6.11
CA LYS A 87 2.04 -14.75 7.21
C LYS A 87 3.13 -15.79 7.43
N LYS A 88 3.07 -16.52 8.55
CA LYS A 88 4.03 -17.59 8.88
C LYS A 88 4.19 -18.64 7.76
N GLY A 89 3.10 -18.93 7.03
CA GLY A 89 3.10 -19.85 5.89
C GLY A 89 3.62 -19.27 4.58
N GLY A 90 4.10 -18.02 4.56
CA GLY A 90 4.64 -17.35 3.38
C GLY A 90 3.60 -16.68 2.47
N SER A 91 2.30 -16.80 2.76
CA SER A 91 1.26 -16.10 1.99
C SER A 91 1.30 -14.60 2.28
N GLN A 92 1.31 -13.78 1.23
CA GLN A 92 1.26 -12.33 1.35
C GLN A 92 -0.15 -11.79 1.57
N PHE A 93 -0.25 -10.64 2.23
CA PHE A 93 -1.49 -9.88 2.39
C PHE A 93 -1.18 -8.38 2.47
N TRP A 94 -2.09 -7.56 1.94
CA TRP A 94 -2.04 -6.11 2.13
C TRP A 94 -2.60 -5.76 3.50
N CYS A 95 -1.80 -5.07 4.30
CA CYS A 95 -2.15 -4.65 5.64
C CYS A 95 -2.29 -3.13 5.71
N LEU A 96 -3.42 -2.63 6.18
CA LEU A 96 -3.52 -1.30 6.76
C LEU A 96 -3.00 -1.39 8.20
N LEU A 97 -1.82 -0.81 8.45
CA LEU A 97 -1.15 -0.74 9.74
C LEU A 97 -1.47 0.59 10.42
N ASP A 98 -1.78 0.55 11.73
CA ASP A 98 -2.04 1.72 12.56
C ASP A 98 -1.29 1.60 13.89
N ILE A 99 -0.37 2.53 14.17
CA ILE A 99 0.45 2.61 15.37
C ILE A 99 -0.01 3.83 16.18
N VAL A 100 -0.47 3.59 17.40
CA VAL A 100 -0.95 4.64 18.30
C VAL A 100 -0.21 4.54 19.64
N PRO A 101 0.46 5.61 20.11
CA PRO A 101 1.10 5.63 21.41
C PRO A 101 0.05 5.75 22.53
N ILE A 102 0.18 4.93 23.57
CA ILE A 102 -0.64 4.99 24.78
C ILE A 102 0.16 5.67 25.88
N LYS A 103 -0.39 6.76 26.43
CA LYS A 103 0.23 7.56 27.48
C LYS A 103 -0.33 7.21 28.86
N ASN A 104 0.51 7.29 29.88
CA ASN A 104 0.08 7.28 31.28
C ASN A 104 -0.43 8.67 31.71
N GLU A 105 -0.84 8.78 32.97
CA GLU A 105 -1.33 10.05 33.57
C GLU A 105 -0.29 11.18 33.58
N LYS A 106 1.00 10.86 33.47
CA LYS A 106 2.10 11.82 33.39
C LYS A 106 2.39 12.27 31.95
N GLY A 107 1.65 11.74 30.96
CA GLY A 107 1.86 12.01 29.54
C GLY A 107 3.00 11.21 28.90
N GLU A 108 3.59 10.24 29.62
CA GLU A 108 4.68 9.40 29.12
C GLU A 108 4.11 8.23 28.30
N VAL A 109 4.69 7.96 27.13
CA VAL A 109 4.27 6.84 26.27
C VAL A 109 4.77 5.52 26.88
N VAL A 110 3.84 4.73 27.43
CA VAL A 110 4.14 3.46 28.12
C VAL A 110 3.93 2.23 27.23
N LEU A 111 2.99 2.30 26.29
CA LEU A 111 2.71 1.23 25.34
C LEU A 111 2.49 1.78 23.93
N PHE A 112 2.63 0.91 22.93
CA PHE A 112 2.12 1.13 21.58
C PHE A 112 0.98 0.16 21.31
N LEU A 113 -0.15 0.66 20.82
CA LEU A 113 -1.17 -0.14 20.18
C LEU A 113 -0.87 -0.23 18.69
N VAL A 114 -0.62 -1.45 18.20
CA VAL A 114 -0.34 -1.70 16.78
C VAL A 114 -1.46 -2.56 16.20
N SER A 115 -2.30 -1.96 15.36
CA SER A 115 -3.46 -2.60 14.75
C SER A 115 -3.19 -2.97 13.29
N HIS A 116 -3.74 -4.10 12.88
CA HIS A 116 -3.53 -4.71 11.57
C HIS A 116 -4.88 -5.04 10.93
N LYS A 117 -5.15 -4.47 9.76
CA LYS A 117 -6.35 -4.79 8.98
C LYS A 117 -5.94 -5.35 7.63
N ASP A 118 -6.32 -6.60 7.38
CA ASP A 118 -6.20 -7.18 6.05
C ASP A 118 -7.16 -6.45 5.09
N ILE A 119 -6.59 -5.83 4.07
CA ILE A 119 -7.28 -5.09 3.02
C ILE A 119 -7.02 -5.71 1.65
N THR A 120 -6.55 -6.96 1.60
CA THR A 120 -6.19 -7.65 0.35
C THR A 120 -7.36 -7.71 -0.63
N ASP A 121 -8.56 -7.97 -0.16
CA ASP A 121 -9.75 -8.02 -1.03
C ASP A 121 -10.08 -6.64 -1.62
N ASN A 122 -9.86 -5.55 -0.88
CA ASN A 122 -10.08 -4.19 -1.40
C ASN A 122 -9.09 -3.79 -2.50
N LYS A 123 -7.93 -4.46 -2.57
CA LYS A 123 -6.89 -4.19 -3.57
C LYS A 123 -7.11 -4.95 -4.87
N LYS A 124 -7.79 -6.10 -4.83
CA LYS A 124 -8.10 -6.91 -6.04
C LYS A 124 -8.97 -6.15 -7.03
N ASP A 125 -9.85 -5.26 -6.55
CA ASP A 125 -10.73 -4.45 -7.39
C ASP A 125 -10.05 -3.20 -7.99
N GLN A 126 -8.80 -2.91 -7.62
CA GLN A 126 -8.03 -1.77 -8.14
C GLN A 126 -6.97 -2.16 -9.17
N ASP A 127 -6.93 -3.42 -9.59
CA ASP A 127 -5.98 -3.93 -10.57
C ASP A 127 -6.69 -4.24 -11.91
N PRO A 128 -6.92 -3.25 -12.79
CA PRO A 128 -7.17 -3.53 -14.19
C PRO A 128 -5.82 -3.90 -14.83
N GLU A 129 -5.59 -5.20 -14.95
CA GLU A 129 -5.00 -5.81 -16.15
C GLU A 129 -3.77 -5.08 -16.73
N GLN A 130 -2.59 -5.39 -16.21
CA GLN A 130 -1.36 -5.37 -17.01
C GLN A 130 -0.82 -6.79 -17.12
N GLY A 131 -1.63 -7.67 -17.72
CA GLY A 131 -1.08 -8.82 -18.42
C GLY A 131 -0.38 -8.30 -19.69
N PRO A 132 0.80 -8.81 -20.08
CA PRO A 132 1.30 -8.55 -21.41
C PRO A 132 0.33 -9.22 -22.39
N GLU A 133 -0.40 -8.41 -23.15
CA GLU A 133 -1.05 -8.89 -24.37
C GLU A 133 0.05 -9.42 -25.29
N THR A 134 0.18 -10.74 -25.36
CA THR A 134 0.96 -11.38 -26.42
C THR A 134 0.13 -11.32 -27.67
N ASP A 135 0.37 -10.32 -28.52
CA ASP A 135 -0.10 -10.35 -29.90
C ASP A 135 0.65 -11.48 -30.64
N GLU A 136 -0.04 -12.58 -30.92
CA GLU A 136 0.42 -13.64 -31.84
C GLU A 136 0.35 -13.18 -33.30
N GLU A 137 0.89 -12.00 -33.66
CA GLU A 137 1.07 -11.63 -35.07
C GLU A 137 2.05 -10.45 -35.21
N THR A 138 3.36 -10.73 -35.11
CA THR A 138 4.48 -10.07 -35.83
C THR A 138 5.79 -10.33 -35.07
N GLY A 139 6.53 -11.35 -35.47
CA GLY A 139 7.79 -11.75 -34.84
C GLY A 139 8.94 -10.76 -35.04
N LEU A 140 8.96 -9.65 -34.28
CA LEU A 140 10.10 -8.73 -34.22
C LEU A 140 10.45 -8.37 -32.76
N GLU A 141 11.67 -8.72 -32.34
CA GLU A 141 12.23 -8.38 -31.04
C GLU A 141 12.54 -6.87 -30.93
N MET A 142 12.06 -6.20 -29.88
CA MET A 142 12.45 -4.83 -29.58
C MET A 142 13.39 -4.78 -28.37
N HIS A 143 14.63 -4.34 -28.64
CA HIS A 143 15.71 -4.18 -27.68
C HIS A 143 15.37 -3.28 -26.49
N LYS A 144 15.79 -3.71 -25.30
CA LYS A 144 15.61 -3.08 -23.99
C LYS A 144 16.40 -1.76 -23.91
N VAL A 145 15.71 -0.61 -23.96
CA VAL A 145 16.33 0.70 -23.66
C VAL A 145 16.26 0.96 -22.16
N THR A 146 17.43 1.01 -21.51
CA THR A 146 17.64 1.40 -20.11
C THR A 146 17.18 2.84 -19.89
N ARG A 147 16.27 3.06 -18.94
CA ARG A 147 15.72 4.40 -18.63
C ARG A 147 16.48 5.02 -17.44
N PRO A 148 16.98 6.26 -17.52
CA PRO A 148 17.61 6.93 -16.39
C PRO A 148 16.58 7.46 -15.37
N PRO A 149 16.97 7.66 -14.10
CA PRO A 149 16.06 8.09 -13.03
C PRO A 149 15.71 9.58 -13.18
N GLY A 150 14.43 9.93 -13.09
CA GLY A 150 13.97 11.33 -13.01
C GLY A 150 12.79 11.75 -13.89
N PHE A 151 12.10 10.84 -14.58
CA PHE A 151 10.97 11.22 -15.45
C PHE A 151 9.62 11.14 -14.73
N ASN A 152 9.07 12.30 -14.41
CA ASN A 152 7.81 12.49 -13.70
C ASN A 152 6.62 12.46 -14.69
N THR A 153 5.76 11.45 -14.61
CA THR A 153 4.68 11.17 -15.59
C THR A 153 3.41 12.03 -15.44
N ASN A 154 3.36 12.92 -14.44
CA ASN A 154 2.15 13.72 -14.14
C ASN A 154 1.95 14.99 -14.99
N ARG A 155 2.54 15.10 -16.19
CA ARG A 155 2.43 16.32 -17.02
C ARG A 155 2.14 16.08 -18.50
N ARG A 156 1.29 15.11 -18.86
CA ARG A 156 0.72 15.02 -20.22
C ARG A 156 -0.77 14.66 -20.26
N ARG A 157 -1.57 15.30 -19.42
CA ARG A 157 -3.04 15.29 -19.50
C ARG A 157 -3.64 16.35 -20.46
N SER A 158 -2.90 16.89 -21.44
CA SER A 158 -3.39 18.11 -22.14
C SER A 158 -2.96 18.33 -23.59
N ARG A 159 -2.65 17.30 -24.39
CA ARG A 159 -2.24 17.50 -25.81
C ARG A 159 -2.78 16.47 -26.82
N ALA A 160 -3.85 15.73 -26.50
CA ALA A 160 -4.51 14.82 -27.43
C ALA A 160 -5.83 15.39 -28.00
N VAL A 161 -5.90 16.70 -28.25
CA VAL A 161 -7.09 17.38 -28.85
C VAL A 161 -6.75 18.20 -30.10
N LEU A 162 -5.51 18.17 -30.62
CA LEU A 162 -5.12 19.05 -31.74
C LEU A 162 -4.43 18.35 -32.90
N TYR A 163 -5.01 17.27 -33.43
CA TYR A 163 -4.70 16.77 -34.78
C TYR A 163 -5.91 16.17 -35.52
N HIS A 164 -7.09 16.78 -35.39
CA HIS A 164 -8.25 16.45 -36.23
C HIS A 164 -8.71 17.58 -37.16
N LEU A 165 -7.91 18.64 -37.37
CA LEU A 165 -8.31 19.78 -38.20
C LEU A 165 -7.18 20.35 -39.09
N SER A 166 -6.44 19.50 -39.82
CA SER A 166 -5.52 20.01 -40.86
C SER A 166 -5.28 19.04 -42.02
N GLY A 167 -6.31 18.27 -42.41
CA GLY A 167 -6.23 17.30 -43.51
C GLY A 167 -7.20 17.52 -44.67
N HIS A 168 -8.03 18.57 -44.63
CA HIS A 168 -8.98 18.89 -45.70
C HIS A 168 -9.00 20.39 -45.98
N LEU A 169 -7.97 20.89 -46.66
CA LEU A 169 -7.99 22.19 -47.34
C LEU A 169 -6.80 22.32 -48.29
N GLN A 170 -6.78 21.50 -49.35
CA GLN A 170 -6.01 21.79 -50.56
C GLN A 170 -6.43 20.85 -51.70
N LYS A 171 -7.59 21.13 -52.31
CA LYS A 171 -7.88 20.86 -53.72
C LYS A 171 -9.16 21.59 -54.12
N GLN A 172 -9.08 22.28 -55.27
CA GLN A 172 -10.08 23.15 -55.91
C GLN A 172 -10.14 24.55 -55.27
N ASP A 173 -9.76 25.62 -55.96
CA ASP A 173 -10.38 26.08 -57.20
C ASP A 173 -9.37 26.77 -58.16
N LYS A 174 -9.50 26.48 -59.46
CA LYS A 174 -8.93 27.24 -60.56
C LYS A 174 -10.07 28.02 -61.19
N SER A 175 -10.10 29.35 -61.10
CA SER A 175 -10.50 30.21 -62.23
C SER A 175 -10.41 31.71 -61.95
N LYS A 176 -9.67 32.40 -62.84
CA LYS A 176 -9.92 33.72 -63.47
C LYS A 176 -10.17 34.90 -62.51
N ILE A 177 -9.47 36.03 -62.64
CA ILE A 177 -9.79 37.11 -63.59
C ILE A 177 -8.59 38.08 -63.71
N LYS A 178 -8.54 38.76 -64.87
CA LYS A 178 -7.44 39.48 -65.52
C LYS A 178 -7.06 40.83 -64.89
N LEU A 179 -5.82 41.20 -65.22
CA LEU A 179 -5.18 42.51 -65.25
C LEU A 179 -6.01 43.57 -66.01
N ASN A 180 -6.01 44.80 -65.48
CA ASN A 180 -5.78 46.06 -66.19
C ASN A 180 -5.18 47.07 -65.21
#